data_AF-A0A059X5Z6-F1
#
_entry.id   AF-A0A059X5Z6-F1
#
_cell.length_a   1.000
_cell.length_b   1.000
_cell.length_c   1.000
_cell.angle_alpha   90.00
_cell.angle_beta   90.00
_cell.angle_gamma   90.00
#
_symmetry.space_group_name_H-M   'P 1'
#
loop_
_entity.id
_entity.type
_entity.pdbx_description
1 polymer ?
#
loop_
_entity_poly.entity_id
_entity_poly.type
_entity_poly.pdbx_seq_one_letter_code
_entity_poly.pdbx_strand_id
1 'polypeptide(L)'
;RSFLTSGHSKIIVHRESVDEVLGYCHALSLFKKPKEISNIITPILIVPEAMPASDLMLRFLEERRSLALVVDEFGGTSGLVSVEDVVEQIFGEIQDEYDSTEDWTERKLDDDSYILSARHELDYLNEKYGWELPEGDYDTLAGMLIDNFGDLPEVNETVSIPPYSFQVVSMQDTRIELVRLTIEEREKKSEKS
;
A
#
# COMPACT_ATOMS: atom_id res chain seq x y z
N ARG A 1 -12.54 -27.97 2.09
CA ARG A 1 -13.49 -26.90 2.53
C ARG A 1 -12.73 -25.64 2.90
N SER A 2 -11.71 -25.70 3.76
CA SER A 2 -10.94 -24.53 4.22
C SER A 2 -10.42 -23.59 3.11
N PHE A 3 -9.90 -24.13 2.00
CA PHE A 3 -9.46 -23.29 0.86
C PHE A 3 -10.62 -22.51 0.21
N LEU A 4 -11.80 -23.11 0.09
CA LEU A 4 -12.97 -22.45 -0.53
C LEU A 4 -13.55 -21.37 0.37
N THR A 5 -13.49 -21.55 1.69
CA THR A 5 -14.07 -20.61 2.65
C THR A 5 -13.14 -19.45 2.98
N SER A 6 -11.82 -19.66 2.94
CA SER A 6 -10.83 -18.63 3.26
C SER A 6 -10.38 -17.82 2.05
N GLY A 7 -10.47 -18.36 0.83
CA GLY A 7 -9.94 -17.71 -0.38
C GLY A 7 -8.40 -17.74 -0.46
N HIS A 8 -7.69 -18.27 0.54
CA HIS A 8 -6.23 -18.29 0.54
C HIS A 8 -5.66 -19.39 -0.36
N SER A 9 -4.55 -19.09 -1.04
CA SER A 9 -3.82 -20.05 -1.89
C SER A 9 -3.04 -21.11 -1.08
N LYS A 10 -2.69 -20.80 0.17
CA LYS A 10 -1.92 -21.64 1.10
C LYS A 10 -2.60 -21.65 2.46
N ILE A 11 -2.58 -22.80 3.15
CA ILE A 11 -3.13 -22.95 4.51
C ILE A 11 -2.08 -23.62 5.39
N ILE A 12 -1.85 -23.07 6.58
CA ILE A 12 -0.96 -23.67 7.57
C ILE A 12 -1.56 -24.95 8.14
N VAL A 13 -0.71 -25.95 8.32
CA VAL A 13 -1.05 -27.20 8.98
C VAL A 13 -0.23 -27.29 10.25
N HIS A 14 -0.93 -27.38 11.38
CA HIS A 14 -0.34 -27.57 12.70
C HIS A 14 -0.97 -28.78 13.39
N ARG A 15 -0.40 -29.21 14.51
CA ARG A 15 -1.01 -30.23 15.38
C ARG A 15 -2.06 -29.60 16.29
N GLU A 16 -1.80 -29.60 17.60
CA GLU A 16 -2.76 -29.16 18.62
C GLU A 16 -2.62 -27.66 18.92
N SER A 17 -1.41 -27.10 18.77
CA SER A 17 -1.11 -25.67 18.94
C SER A 17 -0.60 -25.05 17.64
N VAL A 18 -0.76 -23.73 17.51
CA VAL A 18 -0.13 -22.88 16.49
C VAL A 18 1.39 -22.79 16.64
N ASP A 19 1.93 -23.25 17.78
CA ASP A 19 3.38 -23.41 17.99
C ASP A 19 3.91 -24.71 17.36
N GLU A 20 3.04 -25.68 17.08
CA GLU A 20 3.40 -26.97 16.51
C GLU A 20 3.10 -27.04 15.01
N VAL A 21 3.71 -26.14 14.24
CA VAL A 21 3.52 -26.05 12.79
C VAL A 21 4.25 -27.20 12.08
N LEU A 22 3.49 -27.98 11.31
CA LEU A 22 4.01 -29.06 10.45
C LEU A 22 4.43 -28.55 9.07
N GLY A 23 3.86 -27.41 8.64
CA GLY A 23 4.14 -26.78 7.36
C GLY A 23 2.88 -26.13 6.79
N TYR A 24 2.76 -26.12 5.47
CA TYR A 24 1.59 -25.59 4.78
C TYR A 24 1.15 -26.49 3.62
N CYS A 25 -0.12 -26.38 3.24
CA CYS A 25 -0.65 -26.98 2.02
C CYS A 25 -0.97 -25.89 1.01
N HIS A 26 -0.60 -26.11 -0.24
CA HIS A 26 -1.02 -25.27 -1.36
C HIS A 26 -2.31 -25.81 -1.96
N ALA A 27 -3.27 -24.93 -2.29
CA ALA A 27 -4.51 -25.29 -2.97
C ALA A 27 -4.27 -26.15 -4.24
N LEU A 28 -3.23 -25.84 -5.02
CA LEU A 28 -2.87 -26.60 -6.22
C LEU A 28 -2.50 -28.06 -5.94
N SER A 29 -2.00 -28.37 -4.74
CA SER A 29 -1.67 -29.75 -4.38
C SER A 29 -2.90 -30.65 -4.29
N LEU A 30 -4.11 -30.08 -4.15
CA LEU A 30 -5.36 -30.84 -4.16
C LEU A 30 -5.67 -31.47 -5.53
N PHE A 31 -5.17 -30.90 -6.64
CA PHE A 31 -5.33 -31.49 -7.97
C PHE A 31 -4.66 -32.85 -8.10
N LYS A 32 -3.66 -33.14 -7.24
CA LYS A 32 -3.01 -34.46 -7.15
C LYS A 32 -3.90 -35.52 -6.50
N LYS A 33 -5.11 -35.15 -6.02
CA LYS A 33 -6.08 -36.02 -5.34
C LYS A 33 -5.43 -36.85 -4.22
N PRO A 34 -4.77 -36.19 -3.24
CA PRO A 34 -4.10 -36.90 -2.17
C PRO A 34 -5.11 -37.67 -1.32
N LYS A 35 -4.71 -38.86 -0.85
CA LYS A 35 -5.52 -39.67 0.06
C LYS A 35 -5.62 -39.06 1.46
N GLU A 36 -4.57 -38.34 1.86
CA GLU A 36 -4.40 -37.73 3.18
C GLU A 36 -3.67 -36.40 3.03
N ILE A 37 -3.92 -35.46 3.95
CA ILE A 37 -3.28 -34.12 3.95
C ILE A 37 -1.77 -34.24 4.10
N SER A 38 -1.28 -35.18 4.92
CA SER A 38 0.13 -35.49 5.13
C SER A 38 0.93 -35.64 3.83
N ASN A 39 0.31 -36.16 2.76
CA ASN A 39 0.93 -36.37 1.46
C ASN A 39 1.17 -35.08 0.66
N ILE A 40 0.61 -33.94 1.10
CA ILE A 40 0.70 -32.64 0.43
C ILE A 40 1.16 -31.53 1.37
N ILE A 41 1.68 -31.87 2.55
CA ILE A 41 2.32 -30.92 3.44
C ILE A 41 3.68 -30.55 2.84
N THR A 42 3.89 -29.25 2.70
CA THR A 42 5.16 -28.66 2.30
C THR A 42 5.80 -28.03 3.54
N PRO A 43 7.09 -28.31 3.82
CA PRO A 43 7.79 -27.66 4.93
C PRO A 43 7.74 -26.15 4.83
N ILE A 44 7.51 -25.48 5.96
CA ILE A 44 7.55 -24.03 6.05
C ILE A 44 8.96 -23.57 6.43
N LEU A 45 9.38 -22.45 5.85
CA LEU A 45 10.61 -21.78 6.25
C LEU A 45 10.44 -21.22 7.67
N ILE A 46 11.41 -21.42 8.57
CA ILE A 46 11.36 -20.85 9.94
C ILE A 46 12.45 -19.79 10.05
N VAL A 47 12.07 -18.60 10.54
CA VAL A 47 12.94 -17.44 10.68
C VAL A 47 12.72 -16.73 12.02
N PRO A 48 13.76 -16.14 12.63
CA PRO A 48 13.60 -15.34 13.83
C PRO A 48 12.98 -13.98 13.50
N GLU A 49 12.22 -13.42 14.44
CA GLU A 49 11.59 -12.09 14.32
C GLU A 49 12.59 -10.97 14.05
N ALA A 50 13.80 -11.07 14.60
CA ALA A 50 14.87 -10.08 14.40
C ALA A 50 15.55 -10.14 13.01
N MET A 51 15.15 -11.05 12.12
CA MET A 51 15.75 -11.19 10.79
C MET A 51 15.42 -9.97 9.91
N PRO A 52 16.42 -9.32 9.28
CA PRO A 52 16.15 -8.23 8.33
C PRO A 52 15.31 -8.69 7.14
N ALA A 53 14.40 -7.83 6.67
CA ALA A 53 13.53 -8.11 5.52
C ALA A 53 14.33 -8.45 4.24
N SER A 54 15.47 -7.78 4.01
CA SER A 54 16.37 -8.08 2.88
C SER A 54 16.90 -9.52 2.91
N ASP A 55 17.24 -10.02 4.09
CA ASP A 55 17.80 -11.35 4.28
C ASP A 55 16.71 -12.41 4.12
N LEU A 56 15.51 -12.14 4.65
CA LEU A 56 14.34 -12.97 4.45
C LEU A 56 13.96 -13.07 2.96
N MET A 57 14.04 -11.97 2.21
CA MET A 57 13.82 -11.96 0.76
C MET A 57 14.81 -12.88 0.04
N LEU A 58 16.11 -12.81 0.37
CA LEU A 58 17.13 -13.70 -0.18
C LEU A 58 16.83 -15.17 0.12
N ARG A 59 16.42 -15.50 1.35
CA ARG A 59 16.03 -16.87 1.72
C ARG A 59 14.82 -17.36 0.93
N PHE A 60 13.81 -16.52 0.71
CA PHE A 60 12.67 -16.88 -0.14
C PHE A 60 13.10 -17.23 -1.56
N LEU A 61 14.01 -16.44 -2.14
CA LEU A 61 14.55 -16.68 -3.49
C LEU A 61 15.37 -17.97 -3.56
N GLU A 62 16.30 -18.17 -2.63
CA GLU A 62 17.20 -19.32 -2.60
C GLU A 62 16.45 -20.64 -2.37
N GLU A 63 15.55 -20.66 -1.39
CA GLU A 63 14.80 -21.86 -1.01
C GLU A 63 13.55 -22.08 -1.87
N ARG A 64 13.26 -21.15 -2.79
CA ARG A 64 12.04 -21.12 -3.63
C ARG A 64 10.78 -21.25 -2.78
N ARG A 65 10.73 -20.48 -1.69
CA ARG A 65 9.62 -20.39 -0.75
C ARG A 65 8.96 -19.02 -0.85
N SER A 66 7.71 -18.93 -0.40
CA SER A 66 6.92 -17.70 -0.40
C SER A 66 6.10 -17.55 0.88
N LEU A 67 6.46 -18.31 1.92
CA LEU A 67 5.83 -18.24 3.23
C LEU A 67 6.84 -18.72 4.27
N ALA A 68 6.97 -17.96 5.35
CA ALA A 68 7.79 -18.27 6.50
C ALA A 68 6.99 -18.15 7.80
N LEU A 69 7.35 -18.99 8.77
CA LEU A 69 6.93 -18.91 10.16
C LEU A 69 7.96 -18.07 10.90
N VAL A 70 7.49 -17.01 11.56
CA VAL A 70 8.29 -16.14 12.38
C VAL A 70 8.25 -16.64 13.81
N VAL A 71 9.40 -16.80 14.44
CA VAL A 71 9.52 -17.25 15.83
C VAL A 71 10.21 -16.21 16.70
N ASP A 72 9.79 -16.16 17.97
CA ASP A 72 10.42 -15.34 19.00
C ASP A 72 11.71 -15.99 19.53
N GLU A 73 12.36 -15.32 20.48
CA GLU A 73 13.61 -15.77 21.12
C GLU A 73 13.44 -17.05 21.97
N PHE A 74 12.22 -17.39 22.34
CA PHE A 74 11.86 -18.56 23.15
C PHE A 74 11.38 -19.73 22.29
N GLY A 75 11.31 -19.55 20.96
CA GLY A 75 10.84 -20.54 20.00
C GLY A 75 9.32 -20.63 19.88
N GLY A 76 8.58 -19.66 20.44
CA GLY A 76 7.15 -19.51 20.21
C GLY A 76 6.86 -18.93 18.84
N THR A 77 5.69 -19.22 18.28
CA THR A 77 5.28 -18.64 16.99
C THR A 77 4.87 -17.18 17.20
N SER A 78 5.64 -16.24 16.66
CA SER A 78 5.28 -14.81 16.61
C SER A 78 4.26 -14.54 15.49
N GLY A 79 4.35 -15.27 14.36
CA GLY A 79 3.44 -15.05 13.24
C GLY A 79 3.86 -15.73 11.93
N LEU A 80 3.25 -15.28 10.83
CA LEU A 80 3.54 -15.72 9.47
C LEU A 80 3.89 -14.51 8.63
N VAL A 81 4.79 -14.70 7.67
CA VAL A 81 5.18 -13.67 6.71
C VAL A 81 5.28 -14.29 5.32
N SER A 82 4.75 -13.60 4.32
CA SER A 82 4.75 -13.98 2.92
C SER A 82 5.83 -13.22 2.14
N VAL A 83 6.09 -13.62 0.89
CA VAL A 83 7.06 -12.88 0.07
C VAL A 83 6.50 -11.51 -0.30
N GLU A 84 5.18 -11.42 -0.45
CA GLU A 84 4.43 -10.21 -0.73
C GLU A 84 4.64 -9.17 0.39
N ASP A 85 4.51 -9.58 1.65
CA ASP A 85 4.73 -8.71 2.81
C ASP A 85 6.17 -8.15 2.86
N VAL A 86 7.17 -8.99 2.54
CA VAL A 86 8.58 -8.60 2.54
C VAL A 86 8.87 -7.60 1.42
N VAL A 87 8.29 -7.82 0.24
CA VAL A 87 8.41 -6.90 -0.89
C VAL A 87 7.80 -5.55 -0.53
N GLU A 88 6.60 -5.55 0.07
CA GLU A 88 5.94 -4.32 0.51
C GLU A 88 6.76 -3.56 1.56
N GLN A 89 7.38 -4.24 2.50
CA GLN A 89 8.24 -3.59 3.50
C GLN A 89 9.52 -2.97 2.90
N ILE A 90 10.06 -3.55 1.83
CA ILE A 90 11.29 -3.04 1.19
C ILE A 90 10.98 -1.94 0.17
N PHE A 91 9.91 -2.08 -0.60
CA PHE A 91 9.62 -1.25 -1.77
C PHE A 91 8.35 -0.40 -1.62
N GLY A 92 7.57 -0.56 -0.55
CA GLY A 92 6.23 0.01 -0.41
C GLY A 92 5.16 -0.76 -1.16
N GLU A 93 3.92 -0.27 -1.13
CA GLU A 93 2.84 -0.80 -1.96
C GLU A 93 3.23 -0.75 -3.44
N ILE A 94 3.43 -1.91 -4.07
CA ILE A 94 3.58 -1.99 -5.53
C ILE A 94 2.18 -1.78 -6.11
N GLN A 95 1.90 -0.54 -6.49
CA GLN A 95 0.63 -0.15 -7.06
C GLN A 95 0.54 -0.72 -8.49
N ASP A 96 -0.42 -1.62 -8.71
CA ASP A 96 -0.74 -2.11 -10.06
C ASP A 96 -1.32 -0.95 -10.88
N GLU A 97 -0.94 -0.83 -12.16
CA GLU A 97 -1.41 0.22 -13.08
C GLU A 97 -2.94 0.16 -13.32
N TYR A 98 -3.62 -0.81 -12.70
CA TYR A 98 -5.03 -1.13 -12.87
C TYR A 98 -5.88 -1.05 -11.58
N ASP A 99 -5.33 -0.66 -10.43
CA ASP A 99 -6.17 -0.41 -9.25
C ASP A 99 -7.04 0.83 -9.51
N SER A 100 -8.34 0.60 -9.68
CA SER A 100 -9.30 1.61 -10.12
C SER A 100 -9.30 2.84 -9.23
N THR A 101 -9.12 4.01 -9.84
CA THR A 101 -9.21 5.35 -9.25
C THR A 101 -10.52 5.62 -8.48
N GLU A 102 -11.54 4.76 -8.62
CA GLU A 102 -12.87 4.88 -8.00
C GLU A 102 -12.88 4.72 -6.47
N ASP A 103 -11.86 4.11 -5.86
CA ASP A 103 -11.80 3.89 -4.40
C ASP A 103 -10.99 4.96 -3.64
N TRP A 104 -10.36 5.90 -4.35
CA TRP A 104 -9.53 6.90 -3.71
C TRP A 104 -10.37 8.01 -3.07
N THR A 105 -9.91 8.49 -1.91
CA THR A 105 -10.63 9.55 -1.19
C THR A 105 -10.79 10.78 -2.08
N GLU A 106 -12.03 11.16 -2.33
CA GLU A 106 -12.38 12.34 -3.11
C GLU A 106 -13.67 12.94 -2.55
N ARG A 107 -13.53 13.85 -1.59
CA ARG A 107 -14.66 14.37 -0.81
C ARG A 107 -14.70 15.89 -0.89
N LYS A 108 -15.79 16.43 -1.44
CA LYS A 108 -16.13 17.85 -1.33
C LYS A 108 -16.50 18.18 0.13
N LEU A 109 -15.84 19.17 0.73
CA LEU A 109 -16.14 19.66 2.08
C LEU A 109 -17.18 20.79 2.05
N ASP A 110 -16.97 21.74 1.16
CA ASP A 110 -17.81 22.91 0.89
C ASP A 110 -17.63 23.35 -0.57
N ASP A 111 -18.20 24.48 -0.97
CA ASP A 111 -18.23 24.90 -2.38
C ASP A 111 -16.84 25.07 -3.01
N ASP A 112 -15.84 25.43 -2.20
CA ASP A 112 -14.50 25.79 -2.64
C ASP A 112 -13.41 24.90 -2.04
N SER A 113 -13.74 23.82 -1.31
CA SER A 113 -12.72 22.95 -0.72
C SER A 113 -13.02 21.46 -0.75
N TYR A 114 -11.95 20.69 -0.93
CA TYR A 114 -11.96 19.26 -1.20
C TYR A 114 -10.88 18.54 -0.39
N ILE A 115 -11.15 17.30 0.04
CA ILE A 115 -10.15 16.35 0.52
C ILE A 115 -9.93 15.32 -0.59
N LEU A 116 -8.70 15.21 -1.04
CA LEU A 116 -8.30 14.36 -2.15
C LEU A 116 -7.19 13.42 -1.69
N SER A 117 -7.22 12.18 -2.17
CA SER A 117 -6.06 11.30 -2.18
C SER A 117 -4.98 11.93 -3.03
N ALA A 118 -3.76 12.00 -2.52
CA ALA A 118 -2.63 12.52 -3.30
C ALA A 118 -2.23 11.58 -4.45
N ARG A 119 -2.80 10.38 -4.51
CA ARG A 119 -2.58 9.42 -5.60
C ARG A 119 -3.34 9.79 -6.88
N HIS A 120 -4.34 10.66 -6.81
CA HIS A 120 -5.12 11.07 -7.98
C HIS A 120 -4.21 11.61 -9.10
N GLU A 121 -4.43 11.10 -10.31
CA GLU A 121 -3.81 11.64 -11.52
C GLU A 121 -4.35 13.05 -11.81
N LEU A 122 -3.47 13.94 -12.25
CA LEU A 122 -3.84 15.32 -12.54
C LEU A 122 -4.82 15.41 -13.70
N ASP A 123 -4.61 14.61 -14.75
CA ASP A 123 -5.49 14.56 -15.93
C ASP A 123 -6.94 14.20 -15.53
N TYR A 124 -7.09 13.22 -14.65
CA TYR A 124 -8.40 12.83 -14.11
C TYR A 124 -9.07 13.97 -13.34
N LEU A 125 -8.34 14.62 -12.42
CA LEU A 125 -8.87 15.74 -11.64
C LEU A 125 -9.24 16.92 -12.54
N ASN A 126 -8.41 17.22 -13.53
CA ASN A 126 -8.61 18.28 -14.51
C ASN A 126 -9.84 17.98 -15.39
N GLU A 127 -10.00 16.76 -15.90
CA GLU A 127 -11.16 16.35 -16.70
C GLU A 127 -12.47 16.39 -15.89
N LYS A 128 -12.45 15.86 -14.67
CA LYS A 128 -13.64 15.74 -13.81
C LYS A 128 -14.13 17.08 -13.30
N TYR A 129 -13.21 17.94 -12.86
CA TYR A 129 -13.54 19.20 -12.18
C TYR A 129 -13.34 20.44 -13.05
N GLY A 130 -12.68 20.32 -14.19
CA GLY A 130 -12.22 21.47 -14.97
C GLY A 130 -11.18 22.30 -14.21
N TRP A 131 -10.50 21.70 -13.24
CA TRP A 131 -9.35 22.34 -12.61
C TRP A 131 -8.24 22.38 -13.66
N GLU A 132 -7.61 23.53 -13.87
CA GLU A 132 -6.44 23.64 -14.75
C GLU A 132 -5.19 23.48 -13.88
N LEU A 133 -5.02 22.31 -13.26
CA LEU A 133 -3.84 22.04 -12.43
C LEU A 133 -2.58 22.01 -13.33
N PRO A 134 -1.45 22.58 -12.87
CA PRO A 134 -0.22 22.60 -13.66
C PRO A 134 0.25 21.19 -14.03
N GLU A 135 0.72 21.04 -15.27
CA GLU A 135 1.41 19.84 -15.75
C GLU A 135 2.93 20.02 -15.62
N GLY A 136 3.67 18.92 -15.47
CA GLY A 136 5.12 18.91 -15.35
C GLY A 136 5.71 17.51 -15.53
N ASP A 137 6.91 17.28 -15.01
CA ASP A 137 7.53 15.94 -14.96
C ASP A 137 6.93 15.07 -13.83
N TYR A 138 5.59 15.08 -13.70
CA TYR A 138 4.81 14.37 -12.71
C TYR A 138 3.39 14.09 -13.24
N ASP A 139 2.82 12.97 -12.81
CA ASP A 139 1.47 12.56 -13.26
C ASP A 139 0.40 12.67 -12.16
N THR A 140 0.83 12.72 -10.88
CA THR A 140 -0.08 12.65 -9.71
C THR A 140 -0.05 13.93 -8.88
N LEU A 141 -1.11 14.13 -8.08
CA LEU A 141 -1.21 15.23 -7.13
C LEU A 141 -0.04 15.25 -6.14
N ALA A 142 0.39 14.09 -5.62
CA ALA A 142 1.56 13.99 -4.75
C ALA A 142 2.84 14.46 -5.45
N GLY A 143 3.06 14.01 -6.70
CA GLY A 143 4.23 14.40 -7.49
C GLY A 143 4.28 15.90 -7.73
N MET A 144 3.16 16.50 -8.14
CA MET A 144 3.03 17.96 -8.31
C MET A 144 3.38 18.71 -7.02
N LEU A 145 2.87 18.25 -5.87
CA LEU A 145 3.11 18.92 -4.60
C LEU A 145 4.55 18.81 -4.16
N ILE A 146 5.18 17.63 -4.29
CA ILE A 146 6.60 17.45 -3.97
C ILE A 146 7.47 18.36 -4.84
N ASP A 147 7.18 18.47 -6.13
CA ASP A 147 7.90 19.38 -7.04
C ASP A 147 7.75 20.86 -6.60
N ASN A 148 6.55 21.27 -6.19
CA ASN A 148 6.30 22.64 -5.74
C ASN A 148 6.88 22.94 -4.33
N PHE A 149 6.89 21.97 -3.42
CA PHE A 149 7.54 22.11 -2.11
C PHE A 149 9.06 22.08 -2.23
N GLY A 150 9.60 21.34 -3.19
CA GLY A 150 11.04 21.15 -3.41
C GLY A 150 11.71 20.15 -2.45
N ASP A 151 10.98 19.67 -1.45
CA ASP A 151 11.38 18.65 -0.47
C ASP A 151 10.12 17.92 0.05
N LEU A 152 10.30 16.90 0.89
CA LEU A 152 9.19 16.17 1.51
C LEU A 152 8.47 17.08 2.54
N PRO A 153 7.17 17.37 2.38
CA PRO A 153 6.46 18.30 3.27
C PRO A 153 6.05 17.65 4.60
N GLU A 154 5.77 18.49 5.60
CA GLU A 154 5.16 18.08 6.86
C GLU A 154 3.62 18.17 6.84
N VAL A 155 2.96 17.47 7.77
CA VAL A 155 1.51 17.58 7.94
C VAL A 155 1.14 19.01 8.35
N ASN A 156 0.08 19.54 7.72
CA ASN A 156 -0.40 20.92 7.77
C ASN A 156 0.44 21.94 6.98
N GLU A 157 1.52 21.52 6.33
CA GLU A 157 2.25 22.40 5.43
C GLU A 157 1.38 22.72 4.19
N THR A 158 1.52 23.94 3.69
CA THR A 158 0.67 24.45 2.61
C THR A 158 1.51 25.04 1.50
N VAL A 159 1.13 24.74 0.25
CA VAL A 159 1.65 25.40 -0.94
C VAL A 159 0.53 26.08 -1.71
N SER A 160 0.79 27.30 -2.17
CA SER A 160 -0.15 28.09 -2.97
C SER A 160 0.25 28.01 -4.44
N ILE A 161 -0.69 27.56 -5.26
CA ILE A 161 -0.58 27.46 -6.72
C ILE A 161 -1.84 28.13 -7.29
N PRO A 162 -1.87 29.48 -7.36
CA PRO A 162 -3.10 30.20 -7.67
C PRO A 162 -3.77 29.72 -8.98
N PRO A 163 -5.10 29.52 -8.97
CA PRO A 163 -6.06 29.93 -7.94
C PRO A 163 -6.28 28.89 -6.82
N TYR A 164 -5.38 27.94 -6.61
CA TYR A 164 -5.54 26.87 -5.63
C TYR A 164 -4.54 26.99 -4.48
N SER A 165 -4.94 26.45 -3.33
CA SER A 165 -4.09 26.25 -2.16
C SER A 165 -4.21 24.81 -1.71
N PHE A 166 -3.06 24.18 -1.46
CA PHE A 166 -2.97 22.77 -1.13
C PHE A 166 -2.35 22.63 0.25
N GLN A 167 -3.07 22.02 1.18
CA GLN A 167 -2.56 21.72 2.52
C GLN A 167 -2.42 20.21 2.69
N VAL A 168 -1.26 19.76 3.17
CA VAL A 168 -1.04 18.35 3.53
C VAL A 168 -1.88 17.99 4.76
N VAL A 169 -2.79 17.03 4.62
CA VAL A 169 -3.70 16.60 5.69
C VAL A 169 -3.15 15.38 6.41
N SER A 170 -2.59 14.43 5.68
CA SER A 170 -1.91 13.26 6.26
C SER A 170 -0.76 12.79 5.38
N MET A 171 0.21 12.18 6.05
CA MET A 171 1.36 11.50 5.46
C MET A 171 1.32 10.04 5.89
N GLN A 172 1.67 9.13 4.98
CA GLN A 172 1.95 7.73 5.28
C GLN A 172 3.42 7.48 4.97
N ASP A 173 4.23 7.26 6.00
CA ASP A 173 5.69 7.22 5.92
C ASP A 173 6.26 8.47 5.20
N THR A 174 6.83 8.29 4.00
CA THR A 174 7.39 9.36 3.17
C THR A 174 6.49 9.73 1.99
N ARG A 175 5.19 9.44 2.08
CA ARG A 175 4.21 9.69 1.02
C ARG A 175 3.09 10.60 1.53
N ILE A 176 2.75 11.62 0.74
CA ILE A 176 1.54 12.43 0.96
C ILE A 176 0.34 11.52 0.72
N GLU A 177 -0.54 11.38 1.72
CA GLU A 177 -1.70 10.49 1.62
C GLU A 177 -2.95 11.30 1.27
N LEU A 178 -3.28 12.31 2.08
CA LEU A 178 -4.44 13.18 1.87
C LEU A 178 -4.02 14.63 1.77
N VAL A 179 -4.67 15.35 0.86
CA VAL A 179 -4.45 16.77 0.60
C VAL A 179 -5.79 17.49 0.66
N ARG A 180 -5.80 18.66 1.28
CA ARG A 180 -6.90 19.60 1.19
C ARG A 180 -6.61 20.60 0.08
N LEU A 181 -7.43 20.59 -0.96
CA LEU A 181 -7.46 21.64 -1.99
C LEU A 181 -8.47 22.70 -1.57
N THR A 182 -8.09 23.97 -1.64
CA THR A 182 -8.98 25.13 -1.50
C THR A 182 -8.87 26.02 -2.72
N ILE A 183 -9.99 26.45 -3.29
CA ILE A 183 -10.06 27.40 -4.40
C ILE A 183 -10.05 28.80 -3.81
N GLU A 184 -9.02 29.59 -4.11
CA GLU A 184 -8.88 30.98 -3.70
C GLU A 184 -9.56 31.88 -4.74
N GLU A 185 -10.61 32.60 -4.34
CA GLU A 185 -11.23 33.61 -5.21
C GLU A 185 -10.18 34.63 -5.65
N ARG A 186 -10.05 34.87 -6.97
CA ARG A 186 -9.22 35.97 -7.47
C ARG A 186 -9.76 37.28 -6.89
N GLU A 187 -8.97 37.97 -6.07
CA GLU A 187 -9.25 39.37 -5.76
C GLU A 187 -9.46 40.12 -7.07
N LYS A 188 -10.69 40.57 -7.32
CA LYS A 188 -10.98 41.52 -8.38
C LYS A 188 -10.10 42.73 -8.11
N LYS A 189 -8.99 42.88 -8.86
CA LYS A 189 -8.25 44.14 -8.95
C LYS A 189 -9.27 45.23 -9.22
N SER A 190 -9.57 46.01 -8.20
CA SER A 190 -10.32 47.23 -8.33
C SER A 190 -9.53 48.13 -9.27
N GLU A 191 -9.97 48.22 -10.53
CA GLU A 191 -9.65 49.36 -11.38
C GLU A 191 -10.23 50.61 -10.69
N LYS A 192 -9.42 51.20 -9.81
CA LYS A 192 -9.63 52.55 -9.29
C LYS A 192 -8.87 53.51 -10.20
N SER A 193 -9.67 54.27 -10.94
CA SER A 193 -9.45 55.62 -11.46
C SER A 193 -8.60 55.80 -12.71
#